data_AF-A0A9E3S4M7-F1
#
_entry.id   AF-A0A9E3S4M7-F1
#
_cell.length_a   1.000
_cell.length_b   1.000
_cell.length_c   1.000
_cell.angle_alpha   90.00
_cell.angle_beta   90.00
_cell.angle_gamma   90.00
#
_symmetry.space_group_name_H-M   'P 1'
#
loop_
_entity.id
_entity.type
_entity.pdbx_description
1 polymer ?
#
loop_
_entity_poly.entity_id
_entity_poly.type
_entity_poly.pdbx_seq_one_letter_code
_entity_poly.pdbx_strand_id
1 'polypeptide(L)'
;MIKLFSAALLLLALSACNSTGADADTRPAPKSATGKTLPVAPPPPPMQEEAGSCAADVRQCADGSFVSRDPVNNCAFNPCPGEAKQ
;
A
#
# COMPACT_ATOMS: atom_id res chain seq x y z
N MET A 1 44.53 32.58 7.55
CA MET A 1 43.69 32.35 6.35
C MET A 1 42.99 30.98 6.34
N ILE A 2 42.80 30.31 7.49
CA ILE A 2 42.25 28.93 7.56
C ILE A 2 40.75 28.92 7.90
N LYS A 3 40.21 30.00 8.48
CA LYS A 3 38.80 30.12 8.90
C LYS A 3 37.79 30.24 7.76
N LEU A 4 38.26 30.43 6.52
CA LEU A 4 37.40 30.53 5.33
C LEU A 4 37.19 29.18 4.62
N PHE A 5 38.05 28.18 4.88
CA PHE A 5 37.93 26.87 4.24
C PHE A 5 36.79 26.03 4.82
N SER A 6 36.46 26.19 6.10
CA SER A 6 35.39 25.40 6.76
C SER A 6 34.00 25.72 6.20
N ALA A 7 33.72 27.00 5.89
CA ALA A 7 32.43 27.38 5.32
C ALA A 7 32.27 26.90 3.87
N ALA A 8 33.35 26.95 3.08
CA ALA A 8 33.37 26.46 1.70
C ALA A 8 33.20 24.94 1.62
N LEU A 9 33.81 24.18 2.55
CA LEU A 9 33.66 22.73 2.61
C LEU A 9 32.23 22.30 3.01
N LEU A 10 31.60 23.05 3.92
CA LEU A 10 30.23 22.80 4.35
C LEU A 10 29.23 23.08 3.21
N LEU A 11 29.45 24.14 2.43
CA LEU A 11 28.64 24.49 1.25
C LEU A 11 28.77 23.48 0.10
N LEU A 12 29.94 22.87 -0.08
CA LEU A 12 30.16 21.81 -1.08
C LEU A 12 29.47 20.48 -0.73
N ALA A 13 29.27 20.18 0.56
CA ALA A 13 28.59 18.96 0.99
C ALA A 13 27.05 19.05 0.83
N LEU A 14 26.46 20.25 0.93
CA LEU A 14 25.02 20.47 0.81
C LEU A 14 24.49 20.36 -0.64
N SER A 15 25.35 20.49 -1.64
CA SER A 15 24.97 20.45 -3.06
C SER A 15 24.95 19.04 -3.69
N ALA A 16 25.35 17.99 -2.95
CA ALA A 16 25.39 16.62 -3.45
C ALA A 16 24.12 15.78 -3.13
N CYS A 17 23.14 16.31 -2.38
CA CYS A 17 21.89 15.61 -2.05
C CYS A 17 20.73 15.88 -3.03
N ASN A 18 21.01 16.19 -4.29
CA ASN A 18 19.96 16.35 -5.32
C ASN A 18 20.13 15.45 -6.55
N SER A 19 20.86 14.33 -6.41
CA SER A 19 20.73 13.21 -7.35
C SER A 19 19.47 12.40 -7.04
N THR A 20 18.31 13.06 -7.09
CA THR A 20 17.08 12.34 -7.41
C THR A 20 17.19 12.01 -8.88
N GLY A 21 17.70 10.82 -9.16
CA GLY A 21 17.56 10.16 -10.45
C GLY A 21 16.09 10.28 -10.83
N ALA A 22 15.83 11.11 -11.83
CA ALA A 22 14.64 10.99 -12.63
C ALA A 22 14.82 9.74 -13.50
N ASP A 23 14.79 8.57 -12.86
CA ASP A 23 14.28 7.39 -13.53
C ASP A 23 12.79 7.68 -13.71
N ALA A 24 12.50 8.34 -14.82
CA ALA A 24 11.23 8.17 -15.49
C ALA A 24 11.16 6.67 -15.80
N ASP A 25 10.65 5.89 -14.85
CA ASP A 25 10.07 4.58 -15.06
C ASP A 25 8.83 4.79 -15.93
N THR A 26 9.05 5.21 -17.18
CA THR A 26 8.21 4.76 -18.27
C THR A 26 8.74 3.39 -18.62
N ARG A 27 8.56 2.42 -17.72
CA ARG A 27 8.49 1.04 -18.17
C ARG A 27 7.29 1.00 -19.10
N PRO A 28 7.47 0.84 -20.43
CA PRO A 28 6.33 0.62 -21.29
C PRO A 28 5.67 -0.63 -20.73
N ALA A 29 4.37 -0.54 -20.42
CA ALA A 29 3.59 -1.71 -20.07
C ALA A 29 3.95 -2.82 -21.07
N PRO A 30 4.28 -4.05 -20.62
CA PRO A 30 4.48 -5.14 -21.56
C PRO A 30 3.19 -5.19 -22.37
N LYS A 31 3.27 -4.83 -23.65
CA LYS A 31 2.15 -4.99 -24.58
C LYS A 31 1.75 -6.44 -24.41
N SER A 32 0.54 -6.63 -23.91
CA SER A 32 -0.04 -7.94 -23.59
C SER A 32 -0.03 -8.77 -24.85
N ALA A 33 1.11 -9.41 -25.08
CA ALA A 33 1.34 -10.24 -26.22
C ALA A 33 0.62 -11.52 -25.91
N THR A 34 -0.30 -11.85 -26.80
CA THR A 34 -0.94 -13.15 -26.93
C THR A 34 -2.21 -13.28 -26.11
N GLY A 35 -3.33 -13.11 -26.81
CA GLY A 35 -4.54 -13.89 -26.55
C GLY A 35 -4.19 -15.37 -26.51
N LYS A 36 -3.82 -15.84 -25.33
CA LYS A 36 -4.10 -17.20 -24.90
C LYS A 36 -5.39 -17.06 -24.12
N THR A 37 -6.49 -17.48 -24.73
CA THR A 37 -7.70 -17.78 -23.97
C THR A 37 -7.26 -18.76 -22.89
N LEU A 38 -7.16 -18.28 -21.66
CA LEU A 38 -6.92 -19.15 -20.53
C LEU A 38 -8.07 -20.16 -20.52
N PRO A 39 -7.79 -21.45 -20.27
CA PRO A 39 -8.86 -22.41 -20.08
C PRO A 39 -9.81 -21.85 -19.01
N VAL A 40 -11.11 -21.99 -19.25
CA VAL A 40 -12.12 -21.64 -18.24
C VAL A 40 -11.72 -22.37 -16.97
N ALA A 41 -11.38 -21.60 -15.94
CA ALA A 41 -11.04 -22.17 -14.64
C ALA A 41 -12.22 -23.05 -14.20
N PRO A 42 -11.96 -24.22 -13.60
CA PRO A 42 -13.03 -25.00 -13.00
C PRO A 42 -13.85 -24.11 -12.07
N PRO A 43 -15.18 -24.32 -11.99
CA PRO A 43 -16.00 -23.56 -11.05
C PRO A 43 -15.35 -23.67 -9.68
N PRO A 44 -15.28 -22.55 -8.92
CA PRO A 44 -14.74 -22.61 -7.57
C PRO A 44 -15.47 -23.73 -6.81
N PRO A 45 -14.78 -24.46 -5.91
CA PRO A 45 -15.49 -25.39 -5.02
C PRO A 45 -16.67 -24.63 -4.40
N PRO A 46 -17.80 -25.30 -4.09
CA PRO A 46 -18.86 -24.64 -3.33
C PRO A 46 -18.17 -24.00 -2.14
N MET A 47 -18.19 -22.66 -2.12
CA MET A 47 -17.54 -21.89 -1.06
C MET A 47 -18.13 -22.47 0.21
N GLN A 48 -17.31 -23.19 0.96
CA GLN A 48 -17.78 -23.95 2.12
C GLN A 48 -18.54 -22.94 2.98
N GLU A 49 -19.82 -23.21 3.19
CA GLU A 49 -20.80 -22.32 3.82
C GLU A 49 -20.48 -21.96 5.29
N GLU A 50 -19.27 -22.28 5.77
CA GLU A 50 -18.91 -22.28 7.18
C GLU A 50 -17.77 -21.30 7.49
N ALA A 51 -17.96 -20.04 7.08
CA ALA A 51 -17.48 -18.81 7.70
C ALA A 51 -17.65 -17.70 6.66
N GLY A 52 -18.72 -16.91 6.79
CA GLY A 52 -18.98 -15.77 5.90
C GLY A 52 -17.71 -14.96 5.72
N SER A 53 -17.12 -15.00 4.53
CA SER A 53 -15.92 -14.23 4.25
C SER A 53 -16.35 -12.83 3.83
N CYS A 54 -15.84 -11.82 4.52
CA CYS A 54 -16.01 -10.43 4.13
C CYS A 54 -14.88 -10.02 3.19
N ALA A 55 -15.09 -8.90 2.49
CA ALA A 55 -13.99 -8.25 1.79
C ALA A 55 -12.83 -7.99 2.78
N ALA A 56 -11.60 -8.19 2.29
CA ALA A 56 -10.37 -8.10 3.10
C ALA A 56 -9.86 -6.65 3.26
N ASP A 57 -10.72 -5.66 3.04
CA ASP A 57 -10.39 -4.25 3.22
C ASP A 57 -10.28 -3.89 4.71
N VAL A 58 -9.38 -2.95 4.98
CA VAL A 58 -9.12 -2.41 6.32
C VAL A 58 -9.36 -0.92 6.34
N ARG A 59 -9.85 -0.41 7.47
CA ARG A 59 -10.00 1.01 7.73
C ARG A 59 -9.04 1.43 8.82
N GLN A 60 -8.28 2.49 8.58
CA GLN A 60 -7.44 3.10 9.60
C GLN A 60 -8.27 3.99 10.52
N CYS A 61 -8.00 3.88 11.81
CA CYS A 61 -8.61 4.66 12.89
C CYS A 61 -7.78 5.91 13.20
N ALA A 62 -8.38 6.89 13.89
CA ALA A 62 -7.69 8.15 14.22
C ALA A 62 -6.51 7.96 15.19
N ASP A 63 -6.52 6.89 15.99
CA ASP A 63 -5.41 6.47 16.86
C ASP A 63 -4.28 5.78 16.10
N GLY A 64 -4.45 5.56 14.78
CA GLY A 64 -3.51 4.87 13.91
C GLY A 64 -3.68 3.36 13.86
N SER A 65 -4.61 2.77 14.62
CA SER A 65 -4.95 1.35 14.53
C SER A 65 -5.73 1.01 13.26
N PHE A 66 -5.95 -0.28 12.99
CA PHE A 66 -6.70 -0.75 11.83
C PHE A 66 -7.82 -1.70 12.26
N VAL A 67 -8.98 -1.56 11.63
CA VAL A 67 -10.14 -2.44 11.82
C VAL A 67 -10.55 -3.10 10.50
N SER A 68 -10.90 -4.38 10.58
CA SER A 68 -11.43 -5.18 9.46
C SER A 68 -12.95 -5.34 9.57
N ARG A 69 -13.56 -5.85 8.51
CA ARG A 69 -14.98 -6.22 8.49
C ARG A 69 -15.27 -7.42 9.39
N ASP A 70 -16.40 -7.37 10.08
CA ASP A 70 -16.89 -8.43 10.95
C ASP A 70 -17.96 -9.27 10.22
N PRO A 71 -17.71 -10.56 9.97
CA PRO A 71 -18.68 -11.43 9.31
C PRO A 71 -19.94 -11.70 10.12
N VAL A 72 -19.91 -11.54 11.45
CA VAL A 72 -21.12 -11.63 12.28
C VAL A 72 -21.94 -10.34 12.28
N ASN A 73 -21.38 -9.24 11.76
CA ASN A 73 -22.01 -7.93 11.71
C ASN A 73 -22.24 -7.45 10.26
N ASN A 74 -22.74 -8.33 9.40
CA ASN A 74 -23.03 -8.03 7.98
C ASN A 74 -21.82 -7.45 7.22
N CYS A 75 -20.61 -7.89 7.56
CA CYS A 75 -19.37 -7.36 7.01
C CYS A 75 -19.19 -5.85 7.21
N ALA A 76 -19.76 -5.27 8.27
CA ALA A 76 -19.48 -3.91 8.69
C ALA A 76 -18.12 -3.83 9.40
N PHE A 77 -17.47 -2.66 9.36
CA PHE A 77 -16.26 -2.42 10.15
C PHE A 77 -16.59 -2.36 11.63
N ASN A 78 -15.75 -2.99 12.45
CA ASN A 78 -15.78 -2.78 13.88
C ASN A 78 -15.49 -1.31 14.26
N PRO A 79 -15.99 -0.84 15.42
CA PRO A 79 -15.63 0.48 15.94
C PRO A 79 -14.12 0.54 16.22
N CYS A 80 -13.55 1.74 16.11
CA CYS A 80 -12.15 1.92 16.44
C CYS A 80 -11.91 1.74 17.94
N PRO A 81 -10.71 1.28 18.36
CA PRO A 81 -10.34 1.24 19.77
C PRO A 81 -10.54 2.62 20.42
N GLY A 82 -11.32 2.66 21.51
CA GLY A 82 -11.65 3.92 22.20
C GLY A 82 -12.89 4.64 21.69
N GLU A 83 -13.45 4.24 20.55
CA GLU A 83 -14.81 4.59 20.15
C GLU A 83 -15.75 3.57 20.79
N ALA A 84 -16.44 3.94 21.87
CA ALA A 84 -17.43 3.05 22.49
C ALA A 84 -18.45 2.61 21.44
N LYS A 85 -18.67 1.29 21.32
CA LYS A 85 -19.77 0.72 20.54
C LYS A 85 -21.07 1.25 21.16
N GLN A 86 -21.73 2.20 20.50
CA GLN A 86 -23.03 2.71 20.93
C GLN A 86 -24.08 1.60 20.86
#